data_AF-A0A9D8S4K8-F1
#
_entry.id   AF-A0A9D8S4K8-F1
#
_cell.length_a   1.000
_cell.length_b   1.000
_cell.length_c   1.000
_cell.angle_alpha   90.00
_cell.angle_beta   90.00
_cell.angle_gamma   90.00
#
_symmetry.space_group_name_H-M   'P 1'
#
loop_
_entity.id
_entity.type
_entity.pdbx_description
1 polymer ?
#
loop_
_entity_poly.entity_id
_entity_poly.type
_entity_poly.pdbx_seq_one_letter_code
_entity_poly.pdbx_strand_id
1 'polypeptide(L)'
;ESGSIEQDADIVMFVFRENYYIHNAEPKRKEGESDDAFLKRTEEWQKRDKETANLGEVILGKHRHGSTGTVKLFWNGEYARFANLVHEDYLPEQRG
;
A
#
# COMPACT_ATOMS: atom_id res chain seq x y z
N GLU A 1 3.73 -1.48 25.72
CA GLU A 1 4.99 -2.20 25.40
C GLU A 1 4.63 -3.58 24.87
N SER A 2 4.99 -3.86 23.62
CA SER A 2 4.83 -5.16 22.92
C SER A 2 6.02 -6.10 23.20
N GLY A 3 6.92 -5.70 24.11
CA GLY A 3 8.26 -6.26 24.25
C GLY A 3 8.33 -7.75 24.61
N SER A 4 7.31 -8.34 25.22
CA SER A 4 7.27 -9.80 25.47
C SER A 4 6.80 -10.59 24.24
N ILE A 5 5.82 -10.07 23.51
CA ILE A 5 5.19 -10.75 22.35
C ILE A 5 6.15 -10.78 21.16
N GLU A 6 6.92 -9.71 20.96
CA GLU A 6 7.91 -9.62 19.87
C GLU A 6 9.10 -10.57 20.06
N GLN A 7 9.45 -10.91 21.30
CA GLN A 7 10.61 -11.77 21.56
C GLN A 7 10.32 -13.22 21.19
N ASP A 8 9.10 -13.70 21.47
CA ASP A 8 8.72 -15.12 21.30
C ASP A 8 8.24 -15.48 19.88
N ALA A 9 7.81 -14.50 19.08
CA ALA A 9 7.33 -14.74 17.73
C ALA A 9 8.44 -15.22 16.77
N ASP A 10 8.16 -16.22 15.94
CA ASP A 10 9.07 -16.67 14.87
C ASP A 10 9.04 -15.73 13.67
N ILE A 11 7.86 -15.18 13.37
CA ILE A 11 7.62 -14.22 12.28
C ILE A 11 6.76 -13.07 12.81
N VAL A 12 7.12 -11.83 12.43
CA VAL A 12 6.31 -10.63 12.65
C VAL A 12 6.08 -9.97 11.30
N MET A 13 4.80 -9.74 10.98
CA MET A 13 4.37 -9.09 9.75
C MET A 13 3.58 -7.81 10.05
N PHE A 14 3.82 -6.78 9.25
CA PHE A 14 3.02 -5.56 9.24
C PHE A 14 2.29 -5.45 7.92
N VAL A 15 1.04 -4.99 7.97
CA VAL A 15 0.23 -4.68 6.79
C VAL A 15 0.28 -3.17 6.59
N PHE A 16 0.69 -2.74 5.40
CA PHE A 16 0.74 -1.34 5.01
C PHE A 16 -0.09 -1.11 3.75
N ARG A 17 -0.89 -0.04 3.75
CA ARG A 17 -1.72 0.36 2.61
C ARG A 17 -1.49 1.84 2.34
N GLU A 18 -0.63 2.16 1.38
CA GLU A 18 -0.26 3.55 1.07
C GLU A 18 -1.49 4.41 0.75
N ASN A 19 -2.44 3.86 -0.01
CA ASN A 19 -3.69 4.54 -0.36
C ASN A 19 -4.46 5.05 0.86
N TYR A 20 -4.47 4.31 1.97
CA TYR A 20 -5.16 4.76 3.18
C TYR A 20 -4.60 6.09 3.70
N TYR A 21 -3.27 6.26 3.64
CA TYR A 21 -2.62 7.48 4.08
C TYR A 21 -2.72 8.60 3.05
N ILE A 22 -2.58 8.28 1.76
CA ILE A 22 -2.73 9.25 0.67
C ILE A 22 -4.15 9.82 0.66
N HIS A 23 -5.17 8.97 0.69
CA HIS A 23 -6.56 9.39 0.66
C HIS A 23 -6.89 10.37 1.79
N ASN A 24 -6.40 10.10 3.00
CA ASN A 24 -6.57 10.97 4.16
C ASN A 24 -5.73 12.26 4.11
N ALA A 25 -4.76 12.36 3.19
CA ALA A 25 -3.90 13.52 2.98
C ALA A 25 -4.39 14.44 1.84
N GLU A 26 -5.69 14.43 1.54
CA GLU A 26 -6.29 15.27 0.51
C GLU A 26 -5.87 16.75 0.65
N PRO A 27 -5.33 17.36 -0.42
CA PRO A 27 -4.94 18.76 -0.46
C PRO A 27 -6.08 19.71 -0.07
N LYS A 28 -5.88 20.44 1.02
CA LYS A 28 -6.70 21.62 1.34
C LYS A 28 -6.08 22.88 0.74
N ARG A 29 -6.93 23.83 0.36
CA ARG A 29 -6.48 25.13 -0.14
C ARG A 29 -5.79 25.88 0.99
N LYS A 30 -4.59 26.40 0.72
CA LYS A 30 -3.84 27.22 1.69
C LYS A 30 -4.16 28.69 1.48
N GLU A 31 -4.09 29.46 2.56
CA GLU A 31 -4.24 30.91 2.51
C GLU A 31 -3.08 31.52 1.69
N GLY A 32 -3.39 32.39 0.74
CA GLY A 32 -2.40 33.03 -0.14
C GLY A 32 -1.83 32.16 -1.26
N GLU A 33 -2.33 30.92 -1.44
CA GLU A 33 -1.92 30.05 -2.54
C GLU A 33 -2.64 30.42 -3.85
N SER A 34 -1.89 30.44 -4.97
CA SER A 34 -2.47 30.62 -6.30
C SER A 34 -3.30 29.40 -6.71
N ASP A 35 -4.30 29.64 -7.56
CA ASP A 35 -5.16 28.56 -8.08
C ASP A 35 -4.33 27.50 -8.82
N ASP A 36 -3.35 27.91 -9.63
CA ASP A 36 -2.45 27.01 -10.36
C ASP A 36 -1.65 26.08 -9.43
N ALA A 37 -1.14 26.61 -8.31
CA ALA A 37 -0.38 25.82 -7.34
C ALA A 37 -1.28 24.82 -6.63
N PHE A 38 -2.52 25.21 -6.30
CA PHE A 38 -3.50 24.32 -5.69
C PHE A 38 -3.93 23.19 -6.66
N LEU A 39 -4.21 23.53 -7.92
CA LEU A 39 -4.60 22.56 -8.96
C LEU A 39 -3.50 21.53 -9.18
N LYS A 40 -2.24 21.97 -9.34
CA LYS A 40 -1.11 21.05 -9.54
C LYS A 40 -0.96 20.05 -8.40
N ARG A 41 -1.03 20.49 -7.14
CA ARG A 41 -0.93 19.59 -5.97
C ARG A 41 -2.11 18.61 -5.90
N THR A 42 -3.30 19.06 -6.28
CA THR A 42 -4.51 18.24 -6.30
C THR A 42 -4.40 17.16 -7.38
N GLU A 43 -3.91 17.48 -8.57
CA GLU A 43 -3.66 16.52 -9.64
C GLU A 43 -2.62 15.47 -9.25
N GLU A 44 -1.49 15.89 -8.66
CA GLU A 44 -0.46 14.97 -8.17
C GLU A 44 -0.99 14.03 -7.07
N TRP A 45 -1.82 14.55 -6.17
CA TRP A 45 -2.48 13.73 -5.14
C TRP A 45 -3.47 12.74 -5.76
N GLN A 46 -4.36 13.19 -6.66
CA GLN A 46 -5.33 12.32 -7.33
C GLN A 46 -4.65 11.20 -8.12
N LYS A 47 -3.55 11.52 -8.80
CA LYS A 47 -2.75 10.54 -9.53
C LYS A 47 -2.24 9.45 -8.59
N ARG A 48 -1.65 9.84 -7.45
CA ARG A 48 -1.13 8.90 -6.45
C ARG A 48 -2.21 8.09 -5.76
N ASP A 49 -3.35 8.69 -5.42
CA ASP A 49 -4.50 7.99 -4.85
C ASP A 49 -4.96 6.88 -5.81
N LYS A 50 -5.13 7.22 -7.09
CA LYS A 50 -5.51 6.24 -8.11
C LYS A 50 -4.47 5.14 -8.33
N GLU A 51 -3.18 5.48 -8.37
CA GLU A 51 -2.10 4.50 -8.57
C GLU A 51 -1.96 3.54 -7.38
N THR A 52 -2.34 3.95 -6.18
CA THR A 52 -2.19 3.16 -4.96
C THR A 52 -3.48 2.45 -4.51
N ALA A 53 -4.64 2.78 -5.10
CA ALA A 53 -5.96 2.26 -4.73
C ALA A 53 -6.03 0.73 -4.56
N ASN A 54 -5.29 0.00 -5.39
CA ASN A 54 -5.26 -1.46 -5.39
C ASN A 54 -3.93 -2.06 -4.93
N LEU A 55 -3.06 -1.27 -4.29
CA LEU A 55 -1.79 -1.74 -3.78
C LEU A 55 -1.84 -1.92 -2.26
N GLY A 56 -1.29 -3.03 -1.81
CA GLY A 56 -1.04 -3.32 -0.42
C GLY A 56 0.35 -3.92 -0.25
N GLU A 57 0.95 -3.72 0.90
CA GLU A 57 2.27 -4.23 1.22
C GLU A 57 2.23 -5.05 2.51
N VAL A 58 2.92 -6.18 2.50
CA VAL A 58 3.20 -6.96 3.70
C VAL A 58 4.69 -6.86 3.98
N ILE A 59 5.03 -6.36 5.15
CA ILE A 59 6.40 -6.14 5.59
C ILE A 59 6.74 -7.21 6.63
N LEU A 60 7.67 -8.10 6.30
CA LEU A 60 8.25 -9.07 7.21
C LEU A 60 9.27 -8.35 8.11
N GLY A 61 8.84 -7.92 9.29
CA GLY A 61 9.69 -7.23 10.27
C GLY A 61 10.59 -8.19 11.07
N LYS A 62 10.18 -9.45 11.23
CA LYS A 62 10.96 -10.50 11.88
C LYS A 62 10.77 -11.82 11.16
N HIS A 63 11.87 -12.57 11.02
CA HIS A 63 11.88 -13.95 10.57
C HIS A 63 13.08 -14.65 11.22
N ARG A 64 12.87 -15.53 12.21
CA ARG A 64 13.98 -16.18 12.95
C ARG A 64 14.89 -17.07 12.10
N HIS A 65 14.39 -17.57 10.97
CA HIS A 65 15.06 -18.55 10.12
C HIS A 65 15.18 -18.13 8.65
N GLY A 66 15.01 -16.84 8.36
CA GLY A 66 15.12 -16.35 6.99
C GLY A 66 15.22 -14.84 6.90
N SER A 67 15.22 -14.32 5.68
CA SER A 67 15.32 -12.89 5.44
C SER A 67 14.00 -12.17 5.76
N THR A 68 14.15 -10.91 6.17
CA THR A 68 13.08 -9.92 6.20
C THR A 68 12.93 -9.27 4.82
N GLY A 69 11.82 -8.57 4.60
CA GLY A 69 11.56 -7.89 3.33
C GLY A 69 10.12 -7.42 3.20
N THR A 70 9.82 -6.78 2.08
CA THR A 70 8.48 -6.29 1.75
C THR A 70 7.96 -6.99 0.52
N VAL A 71 6.73 -7.48 0.59
CA VAL A 71 6.01 -8.11 -0.52
C VAL A 71 4.84 -7.22 -0.91
N LYS A 72 4.77 -6.87 -2.20
CA LYS A 72 3.63 -6.13 -2.76
C LYS A 72 2.52 -7.11 -3.14
N LEU A 73 1.29 -6.76 -2.79
CA LEU A 73 0.08 -7.53 -3.01
C LEU A 73 -0.99 -6.65 -3.67
N PHE A 74 -1.92 -7.29 -4.37
CA PHE A 74 -3.12 -6.62 -4.83
C PHE A 74 -4.10 -6.47 -3.66
N TRP A 75 -4.64 -5.27 -3.48
CA TRP A 75 -5.68 -4.96 -2.51
C TRP A 75 -7.02 -4.77 -3.21
N ASN A 76 -8.00 -5.61 -2.85
CA ASN A 76 -9.38 -5.44 -3.22
C ASN A 76 -10.16 -4.79 -2.06
N GLY A 77 -10.46 -3.49 -2.21
CA GLY A 77 -11.15 -2.71 -1.19
C GLY A 77 -12.61 -3.09 -0.98
N GLU A 78 -13.30 -3.63 -1.99
CA GLU A 78 -14.71 -4.02 -1.89
C GLU A 78 -14.90 -5.21 -0.93
N TYR A 79 -13.97 -6.16 -0.96
CA TYR A 79 -14.02 -7.37 -0.13
C TYR A 79 -13.03 -7.37 1.04
N ALA A 80 -12.34 -6.24 1.26
CA ALA A 80 -11.26 -6.10 2.24
C ALA A 80 -10.22 -7.25 2.15
N ARG A 81 -9.77 -7.58 0.94
CA ARG A 81 -8.99 -8.80 0.66
C ARG A 81 -7.66 -8.50 -0.04
N PHE A 82 -6.61 -9.18 0.40
CA PHE A 82 -5.34 -9.26 -0.33
C PHE A 82 -5.35 -10.43 -1.31
N ALA A 83 -4.85 -10.20 -2.52
CA ALA A 83 -4.59 -11.21 -3.53
C ALA A 83 -3.15 -11.08 -4.03
N ASN A 84 -2.67 -12.12 -4.72
CA ASN A 84 -1.39 -12.03 -5.40
C ASN A 84 -1.43 -10.87 -6.39
N LEU A 85 -0.46 -9.96 -6.31
CA LEU A 85 -0.26 -8.96 -7.35
C LEU A 85 0.18 -9.75 -8.59
N VAL A 86 -0.75 -9.95 -9.53
CA VAL A 86 -0.48 -10.72 -10.74
C VAL A 86 0.69 -10.03 -11.44
N HIS A 87 1.84 -10.72 -11.52
CA HIS A 87 2.89 -10.34 -12.47
C HIS A 87 2.30 -10.65 -13.86
N GLU A 88 2.38 -9.74 -14.82
CA GLU A 88 1.87 -9.94 -16.20
C GLU A 88 2.33 -11.27 -16.83
N ASP A 89 3.40 -11.88 -16.31
CA ASP A 89 3.94 -13.20 -16.70
C ASP A 89 3.07 -14.42 -16.30
N TYR A 90 1.99 -14.25 -15.53
CA TYR A 90 1.11 -15.32 -15.05
C TYR A 90 -0.34 -15.18 -15.53
N LEU A 91 -0.55 -14.74 -16.78
CA LEU A 91 -1.81 -15.01 -17.46
C LEU A 91 -1.82 -16.49 -17.86
N PRO A 92 -2.67 -17.36 -17.27
CA PRO A 92 -2.84 -18.70 -17.83
C PRO A 92 -3.29 -18.54 -19.29
N GLU A 93 -2.63 -19.26 -20.21
CA GLU A 93 -3.04 -19.30 -21.61
C GLU A 93 -4.55 -19.52 -21.66
N GLN A 94 -5.28 -18.56 -22.23
CA GLN A 94 -6.69 -18.76 -22.54
C GLN A 94 -6.76 -19.91 -23.54
N ARG A 95 -7.01 -21.12 -23.03
CA ARG A 95 -7.36 -22.27 -23.86
C ARG A 95 -8.72 -21.99 -24.48
N GLY A 96 -8.69 -21.53 -25.73
CA GLY A 96 -9.82 -21.63 -26.66
C GLY A 96 -10.07 -23.06 -27.09
#